data_AF-A0A9E4WPM8-F1
#
_entry.id   AF-A0A9E4WPM8-F1
#
_cell.length_a   1.000
_cell.length_b   1.000
_cell.length_c   1.000
_cell.angle_alpha   90.00
_cell.angle_beta   90.00
_cell.angle_gamma   90.00
#
_symmetry.space_group_name_H-M   'P 1'
#
loop_
_entity.id
_entity.type
_entity.pdbx_description
1 polymer ?
#
loop_
_entity_poly.entity_id
_entity_poly.type
_entity_poly.pdbx_seq_one_letter_code
_entity_poly.pdbx_strand_id
1 'polypeptide(L)'
;MVLHIPHASTEIPDDVRQSFVVDDAQLRLELLRMTDHFTDELFRVPPAVATSAVYPVSRLVCDPERFPDDAEETMAARGMGVIYTQRHDLGPLRKRPTPAEHEALLDRYYRPHHRALEEAVGASLAAHGRCLVIDCHSFPGTPLPYETDPARPDICIGTDEFHTPRVLRDAAVAAFRTAGLDVAVDRPFAGALTPASR
;
A
#
# COMPACT_ATOMS: atom_id res chain seq x y z
N MET A 1 14.84 -11.23 3.27
CA MET A 1 13.66 -10.46 3.70
C MET A 1 13.46 -9.35 2.69
N VAL A 2 12.20 -9.08 2.34
CA VAL A 2 11.82 -8.00 1.44
C VAL A 2 10.88 -7.08 2.19
N LEU A 3 11.13 -5.77 2.11
CA LEU A 3 10.24 -4.74 2.65
C LEU A 3 9.52 -4.09 1.48
N HIS A 4 8.20 -4.14 1.47
CA HIS A 4 7.39 -3.45 0.48
C HIS A 4 6.89 -2.14 1.07
N ILE A 5 7.23 -1.00 0.48
CA ILE A 5 6.86 0.33 0.98
C ILE A 5 6.03 1.04 -0.11
N PRO A 6 4.73 0.75 -0.18
CA PRO A 6 3.90 1.15 -1.31
C PRO A 6 3.45 2.61 -1.30
N HIS A 7 3.39 3.25 -0.13
CA HIS A 7 2.57 4.46 0.04
C HIS A 7 3.29 5.64 0.71
N ALA A 8 4.62 5.62 0.79
CA ALA A 8 5.41 6.69 1.40
C ALA A 8 5.52 7.96 0.53
N SER A 9 5.42 7.81 -0.80
CA SER A 9 5.66 8.92 -1.73
C SER A 9 4.48 9.89 -1.82
N THR A 10 4.78 11.18 -1.89
CA THR A 10 3.83 12.26 -2.19
C THR A 10 3.92 12.75 -3.63
N GLU A 11 4.79 12.15 -4.45
CA GLU A 11 5.09 12.61 -5.80
C GLU A 11 3.87 12.43 -6.72
N ILE A 12 3.47 13.53 -7.36
CA ILE A 12 2.45 13.57 -8.42
C ILE A 12 3.12 14.15 -9.68
N PRO A 13 3.37 13.33 -10.72
CA PRO A 13 3.93 13.81 -11.98
C PRO A 13 3.06 14.91 -12.60
N ASP A 14 3.67 15.94 -13.17
CA ASP A 14 2.97 17.10 -13.75
C ASP A 14 1.90 16.73 -14.78
N ASP A 15 2.18 15.73 -15.63
CA ASP A 15 1.24 15.25 -16.64
C ASP A 15 0.03 14.55 -16.01
N VAL A 16 0.22 13.83 -14.90
CA VAL A 16 -0.87 13.23 -14.13
C VAL A 16 -1.64 14.29 -13.35
N ARG A 17 -0.95 15.30 -12.79
CA ARG A 17 -1.57 16.42 -12.07
C ARG A 17 -2.64 17.13 -12.90
N GLN A 18 -2.47 17.21 -14.22
CA GLN A 18 -3.44 17.82 -15.15
C GLN A 18 -4.79 17.07 -15.23
N SER A 19 -4.81 15.79 -14.85
CA SER A 19 -6.05 14.99 -14.80
C SER A 19 -6.87 15.22 -13.52
N PHE A 20 -6.28 15.83 -12.50
CA PHE A 20 -6.92 16.08 -11.21
C PHE A 20 -7.82 17.32 -11.31
N VAL A 21 -9.01 17.22 -10.72
CA VAL A 21 -10.03 18.29 -10.75
C VAL A 21 -10.02 19.16 -9.49
N VAL A 22 -9.19 18.80 -8.51
CA VAL A 22 -9.00 19.54 -7.27
C VAL A 22 -7.94 20.63 -7.41
N ASP A 23 -8.08 21.68 -6.61
CA ASP A 23 -7.03 22.69 -6.48
C ASP A 23 -5.83 22.16 -5.67
N ASP A 24 -4.72 22.91 -5.65
CA ASP A 24 -3.51 22.50 -4.95
C ASP A 24 -3.68 22.45 -3.42
N ALA A 25 -4.62 23.21 -2.87
CA ALA A 25 -4.86 23.20 -1.43
C ALA A 25 -5.59 21.93 -0.99
N GLN A 26 -6.58 21.51 -1.78
CA GLN A 26 -7.28 20.25 -1.63
C GLN A 26 -6.36 19.07 -1.88
N LEU A 27 -5.54 19.10 -2.94
CA LEU A 27 -4.58 18.03 -3.23
C LEU A 27 -3.57 17.86 -2.09
N ARG A 28 -3.01 18.94 -1.57
CA ARG A 28 -2.09 18.88 -0.43
C ARG A 28 -2.75 18.26 0.81
N LEU A 29 -4.01 18.61 1.09
CA LEU A 29 -4.75 17.99 2.20
C LEU A 29 -5.00 16.49 1.96
N GLU A 30 -5.30 16.11 0.72
CA GLU A 30 -5.49 14.72 0.35
C GLU A 30 -4.20 13.91 0.52
N LEU A 31 -3.07 14.44 0.04
CA LEU A 31 -1.75 13.84 0.24
C LEU A 31 -1.44 13.64 1.73
N LEU A 32 -1.74 14.62 2.58
CA LEU A 32 -1.55 14.51 4.03
C LEU A 32 -2.37 13.39 4.68
N ARG A 33 -3.52 13.04 4.10
CA ARG A 33 -4.43 12.01 4.65
C ARG A 33 -4.16 10.62 4.10
N MET A 34 -3.72 10.53 2.84
CA MET A 34 -3.61 9.28 2.10
C MET A 34 -2.18 8.76 1.97
N THR A 35 -1.17 9.53 2.39
CA THR A 35 0.22 9.08 2.40
C THR A 35 0.55 8.37 3.70
N ASP A 36 1.24 7.25 3.59
CA ASP A 36 1.78 6.51 4.73
C ASP A 36 3.11 7.17 5.13
N HIS A 37 2.99 8.37 5.70
CA HIS A 37 4.13 9.26 5.92
C HIS A 37 5.24 8.59 6.74
N PHE A 38 6.48 8.78 6.27
CA PHE A 38 7.71 8.31 6.92
C PHE A 38 7.84 6.79 7.04
N THR A 39 7.02 5.99 6.36
CA THR A 39 7.19 4.53 6.37
C THR A 39 8.52 4.09 5.73
N ASP A 40 9.02 4.83 4.74
CA ASP A 40 10.36 4.64 4.16
C ASP A 40 11.52 4.97 5.11
N GLU A 41 11.27 5.75 6.16
CA GLU A 41 12.20 6.01 7.25
C GLU A 41 12.03 5.00 8.39
N LEU A 42 10.79 4.76 8.80
CA LEU A 42 10.42 3.87 9.91
C LEU A 42 10.88 2.43 9.68
N PHE A 43 10.70 1.93 8.46
CA PHE A 43 11.08 0.56 8.08
C PHE A 43 12.51 0.48 7.51
N ARG A 44 13.29 1.57 7.56
CA ARG A 44 14.63 1.59 7.00
C ARG A 44 15.57 0.65 7.76
N VAL A 45 16.05 -0.36 7.05
CA VAL A 45 17.10 -1.28 7.53
C VAL A 45 18.27 -1.31 6.54
N PRO A 46 19.48 -1.71 6.98
CA PRO A 46 20.60 -1.87 6.07
C PRO A 46 20.30 -2.89 4.96
N PRO A 47 20.84 -2.71 3.73
CA PRO A 47 20.66 -3.67 2.62
C PRO A 47 21.12 -5.10 2.93
N ALA A 48 22.04 -5.26 3.90
CA ALA A 48 22.46 -6.56 4.40
C ALA A 48 21.36 -7.32 5.19
N VAL A 49 20.31 -6.62 5.63
CA VAL A 49 19.19 -7.18 6.40
C VAL A 49 17.97 -7.42 5.49
N ALA A 50 17.64 -6.46 4.63
CA ALA A 50 16.51 -6.58 3.70
C ALA A 50 16.71 -5.79 2.42
N THR A 51 16.02 -6.23 1.37
CA THR A 51 15.82 -5.44 0.15
C THR A 51 14.50 -4.69 0.26
N SER A 52 14.51 -3.38 0.00
CA SER A 52 13.30 -2.55 0.04
C SER A 52 12.81 -2.23 -1.37
N ALA A 53 11.53 -2.48 -1.63
CA ALA A 53 10.81 -2.03 -2.82
C ALA A 53 9.96 -0.82 -2.44
N VAL A 54 10.44 0.38 -2.77
CA VAL A 54 9.77 1.65 -2.44
C VAL A 54 9.07 2.18 -3.67
N TYR A 55 7.76 2.42 -3.57
CA TYR A 55 6.97 2.91 -4.69
C TYR A 55 7.26 4.40 -4.98
N PRO A 56 7.45 4.80 -6.24
CA PRO A 56 8.00 6.13 -6.55
C PRO A 56 6.98 7.26 -6.51
N VAL A 57 5.68 6.98 -6.66
CA VAL A 57 4.63 8.00 -6.75
C VAL A 57 3.58 7.83 -5.67
N SER A 58 2.78 8.86 -5.42
CA SER A 58 1.66 8.74 -4.50
C SER A 58 0.63 7.74 -5.00
N ARG A 59 -0.01 7.01 -4.06
CA ARG A 59 -1.15 6.12 -4.35
C ARG A 59 -2.30 6.82 -5.10
N LEU A 60 -2.39 8.15 -4.98
CA LEU A 60 -3.38 8.96 -5.70
C LEU A 60 -3.17 8.93 -7.22
N VAL A 61 -1.94 8.68 -7.70
CA VAL A 61 -1.60 8.50 -9.11
C VAL A 61 -2.04 7.11 -9.56
N CYS A 62 -1.49 6.10 -8.90
CA CYS A 62 -1.69 4.68 -9.09
C CYS A 62 -1.39 4.00 -7.76
N ASP A 63 -2.26 3.12 -7.28
CA ASP A 63 -2.07 2.40 -6.01
C ASP A 63 -1.54 0.98 -6.29
N PRO A 64 -0.31 0.63 -5.89
CA PRO A 64 0.26 -0.69 -6.16
C PRO A 64 -0.40 -1.80 -5.33
N GLU A 65 -1.17 -1.47 -4.29
CA GLU A 65 -1.88 -2.40 -3.38
C GLU A 65 -3.31 -2.72 -3.83
N ARG A 66 -3.66 -2.37 -5.07
CA ARG A 66 -4.98 -2.62 -5.66
C ARG A 66 -4.88 -3.59 -6.81
N PHE A 67 -5.95 -4.35 -7.04
CA PHE A 67 -6.02 -5.16 -8.27
C PHE A 67 -6.08 -4.25 -9.50
N PRO A 68 -5.36 -4.61 -10.59
CA PRO A 68 -5.31 -3.79 -11.79
C PRO A 68 -6.64 -3.78 -12.56
N ASP A 69 -7.54 -4.73 -12.29
CA ASP A 69 -8.91 -4.73 -12.79
C ASP A 69 -9.87 -4.19 -11.73
N ASP A 70 -10.50 -3.05 -12.02
CA ASP A 70 -11.52 -2.43 -11.17
C ASP A 70 -12.72 -3.36 -10.89
N ALA A 71 -12.98 -4.36 -11.75
CA ALA A 71 -14.03 -5.35 -11.52
C ALA A 71 -13.68 -6.34 -10.38
N GLU A 72 -12.40 -6.52 -10.09
CA GLU A 72 -11.88 -7.40 -9.04
C GLU A 72 -11.49 -6.62 -7.77
N GLU A 73 -11.36 -5.29 -7.86
CA GLU A 73 -10.98 -4.42 -6.76
C GLU A 73 -12.18 -3.81 -6.01
N THR A 74 -12.42 -4.26 -4.78
CA THR A 74 -13.55 -3.80 -3.95
C THR A 74 -13.59 -2.28 -3.74
N MET A 75 -12.44 -1.61 -3.65
CA MET A 75 -12.37 -0.16 -3.43
C MET A 75 -12.56 0.66 -4.71
N ALA A 76 -12.56 0.04 -5.90
CA ALA A 76 -12.87 0.71 -7.16
C ALA A 76 -14.29 1.29 -7.15
N ALA A 77 -15.25 0.61 -6.50
CA ALA A 77 -16.62 1.11 -6.33
C ALA A 77 -16.70 2.43 -5.53
N ARG A 78 -15.69 2.72 -4.71
CA ARG A 78 -15.55 3.99 -3.95
C ARG A 78 -14.64 5.00 -4.66
N GLY A 79 -14.23 4.71 -5.89
CA GLY A 79 -13.26 5.52 -6.64
C GLY A 79 -11.85 5.49 -6.07
N MET A 80 -11.52 4.47 -5.27
CA MET A 80 -10.21 4.26 -4.64
C MET A 80 -9.61 2.91 -5.09
N GLY A 81 -9.83 2.55 -6.36
CA GLY A 81 -9.20 1.40 -7.01
C GLY A 81 -7.75 1.68 -7.40
N VAL A 82 -7.18 0.89 -8.32
CA VAL A 82 -5.78 1.06 -8.73
C VAL A 82 -5.49 2.46 -9.28
N ILE A 83 -6.46 3.09 -9.94
CA ILE A 83 -6.39 4.50 -10.37
C ILE A 83 -7.45 5.31 -9.62
N TYR A 84 -7.05 6.04 -8.56
CA TYR A 84 -7.96 6.84 -7.73
C TYR A 84 -8.73 7.91 -8.55
N THR A 85 -10.05 7.90 -8.44
CA THR A 85 -10.95 8.94 -9.00
C THR A 85 -11.63 9.76 -7.91
N GLN A 86 -11.65 9.26 -6.67
CA GLN A 86 -12.20 9.92 -5.50
C GLN A 86 -11.14 10.09 -4.41
N ARG A 87 -11.41 11.04 -3.53
CA ARG A 87 -10.66 11.35 -2.31
C ARG A 87 -11.13 10.50 -1.13
N HIS A 88 -10.43 10.61 0.00
CA HIS A 88 -10.79 10.00 1.27
C HIS A 88 -12.22 10.34 1.75
N ASP A 89 -12.74 11.51 1.36
CA ASP A 89 -14.08 12.02 1.71
C ASP A 89 -15.15 11.65 0.66
N LEU A 90 -14.82 10.79 -0.30
CA LEU A 90 -15.67 10.42 -1.44
C LEU A 90 -15.99 11.59 -2.39
N GLY A 91 -15.26 12.71 -2.26
CA GLY A 91 -15.29 13.81 -3.22
C GLY A 91 -14.46 13.49 -4.46
N PRO A 92 -14.69 14.18 -5.60
CA PRO A 92 -13.93 13.94 -6.82
C PRO A 92 -12.46 14.34 -6.67
N LEU A 93 -11.55 13.48 -7.11
CA LEU A 93 -10.11 13.74 -7.20
C LEU A 93 -9.69 13.99 -8.65
N ARG A 94 -10.12 13.11 -9.55
CA ARG A 94 -9.67 13.03 -10.95
C ARG A 94 -10.84 12.65 -11.85
N LYS A 95 -10.81 13.14 -13.10
CA LYS A 95 -11.75 12.68 -14.14
C LYS A 95 -11.54 11.19 -14.37
N ARG A 96 -12.62 10.41 -14.55
CA ARG A 96 -12.49 8.98 -14.83
C ARG A 96 -11.58 8.76 -16.06
N PRO A 97 -10.48 8.01 -15.92
CA PRO A 97 -9.57 7.76 -17.03
C PRO A 97 -10.29 6.95 -18.11
N THR A 98 -9.92 7.20 -19.36
CA THR A 98 -10.20 6.29 -20.47
C THR A 98 -9.44 4.97 -20.27
N PRO A 99 -9.86 3.87 -20.92
CA PRO A 99 -9.11 2.61 -20.85
C PRO A 99 -7.64 2.75 -21.26
N ALA A 100 -7.33 3.63 -22.23
CA ALA A 100 -5.96 3.88 -22.67
C ALA A 100 -5.12 4.64 -21.61
N GLU A 101 -5.70 5.64 -20.94
CA GLU A 101 -5.02 6.34 -19.84
C GLU A 101 -4.81 5.42 -18.62
N HIS A 102 -5.80 4.57 -18.35
CA HIS A 102 -5.70 3.56 -17.30
C HIS A 102 -4.53 2.61 -17.56
N GLU A 103 -4.47 2.00 -18.74
CA GLU A 103 -3.38 1.08 -19.11
C GLU A 103 -2.01 1.79 -19.11
N ALA A 104 -1.94 3.03 -19.60
CA ALA A 104 -0.70 3.80 -19.61
C ALA A 104 -0.15 4.06 -18.18
N LEU A 105 -1.02 4.29 -17.19
CA LEU A 105 -0.62 4.43 -15.79
C LEU A 105 -0.16 3.10 -15.20
N LEU A 106 -0.82 1.99 -15.52
CA LEU A 106 -0.40 0.66 -15.09
C LEU A 106 0.98 0.30 -15.65
N ASP A 107 1.20 0.51 -16.94
CA ASP A 107 2.47 0.23 -17.60
C ASP A 107 3.62 1.09 -17.07
N ARG A 108 3.32 2.36 -16.72
CA ARG A 108 4.32 3.31 -16.24
C ARG A 108 4.69 3.10 -14.77
N TYR A 109 3.74 2.76 -13.91
CA TYR A 109 3.97 2.72 -12.45
C TYR A 109 3.68 1.38 -11.80
N TYR A 110 2.56 0.74 -12.14
CA TYR A 110 2.14 -0.51 -11.49
C TYR A 110 3.05 -1.69 -11.86
N ARG A 111 3.11 -2.04 -13.15
CA ARG A 111 3.83 -3.25 -13.62
C ARG A 111 5.34 -3.19 -13.33
N PRO A 112 6.05 -2.06 -13.51
CA PRO A 112 7.47 -2.00 -13.18
C PRO A 112 7.75 -2.23 -11.70
N HIS A 113 6.89 -1.71 -10.81
CA HIS A 113 7.04 -1.90 -9.37
C HIS A 113 6.78 -3.34 -8.95
N HIS A 114 5.68 -3.94 -9.44
CA HIS A 114 5.38 -5.34 -9.19
C HIS A 114 6.48 -6.26 -9.70
N ARG A 115 7.03 -6.02 -10.89
CA ARG A 115 8.21 -6.77 -11.39
C ARG A 115 9.41 -6.65 -10.45
N ALA A 116 9.73 -5.45 -9.97
CA ALA A 116 10.84 -5.26 -9.03
C ALA A 116 10.63 -5.99 -7.70
N LEU A 117 9.40 -6.00 -7.20
CA LEU A 117 9.02 -6.75 -6.00
C LEU A 117 9.16 -8.26 -6.22
N GLU A 118 8.66 -8.78 -7.35
CA GLU A 118 8.79 -10.19 -7.73
C GLU A 118 10.25 -10.61 -7.89
N GLU A 119 11.08 -9.79 -8.52
CA GLU A 119 12.52 -10.03 -8.66
C GLU A 119 13.21 -10.10 -7.29
N ALA A 120 12.89 -9.19 -6.36
CA ALA A 120 13.44 -9.19 -5.01
C ALA A 120 13.03 -10.44 -4.21
N VAL A 121 11.76 -10.85 -4.31
CA VAL A 121 11.26 -12.07 -3.67
C VAL A 121 11.88 -13.31 -4.30
N GLY A 122 11.96 -13.36 -5.63
CA GLY A 122 12.61 -14.44 -6.38
C GLY A 122 14.07 -14.62 -5.99
N ALA A 123 14.82 -13.52 -5.85
CA ALA A 123 16.20 -13.53 -5.38
C ALA A 123 16.31 -14.07 -3.94
N SER A 124 15.45 -13.62 -3.01
CA SER A 124 15.45 -14.13 -1.63
C SER A 124 15.11 -15.62 -1.57
N LEU A 125 14.15 -16.09 -2.37
CA LEU A 125 13.79 -17.50 -2.46
C LEU A 125 14.94 -18.35 -3.03
N ALA A 126 15.60 -17.89 -4.09
CA ALA A 126 16.74 -18.59 -4.68
C ALA A 126 17.93 -18.71 -3.72
N ALA A 127 18.20 -17.65 -2.93
CA ALA A 127 19.31 -17.63 -1.99
C ALA A 127 19.05 -18.40 -0.69
N HIS A 128 17.80 -18.43 -0.22
CA HIS A 128 17.49 -18.89 1.14
C HIS A 128 16.42 -19.99 1.24
N GLY A 129 15.77 -20.36 0.14
CA GLY A 129 14.65 -21.31 0.12
C GLY A 129 13.37 -20.79 0.79
N ARG A 130 13.37 -19.53 1.25
CA ARG A 130 12.24 -18.85 1.89
C ARG A 130 12.36 -17.34 1.74
N CYS A 131 11.23 -16.64 1.76
CA CYS A 131 11.18 -15.18 1.78
C CYS A 131 10.15 -14.72 2.80
N LEU A 132 10.55 -13.77 3.66
CA LEU A 132 9.62 -12.97 4.46
C LEU A 132 9.42 -11.65 3.73
N VAL A 133 8.18 -11.37 3.34
CA VAL A 133 7.74 -10.05 2.87
C VAL A 133 7.08 -9.34 4.06
N ILE A 134 7.49 -8.11 4.33
CA ILE A 134 6.80 -7.22 5.26
C ILE A 134 6.23 -6.09 4.43
N ASP A 135 4.92 -5.97 4.46
CA ASP A 135 4.16 -4.93 3.76
C ASP A 135 3.97 -3.73 4.68
N CYS A 136 4.68 -2.65 4.37
CA CYS A 136 5.01 -1.60 5.31
C CYS A 136 4.06 -0.41 5.17
N HIS A 137 3.15 -0.29 6.14
CA HIS A 137 2.11 0.72 6.14
C HIS A 137 2.06 1.54 7.42
N SER A 138 1.32 2.64 7.34
CA SER A 138 0.77 3.36 8.49
C SER A 138 -0.68 3.70 8.21
N PHE A 139 -1.47 3.98 9.24
CA PHE A 139 -2.86 4.39 9.06
C PHE A 139 -3.21 5.57 9.97
N PRO A 140 -4.19 6.41 9.59
CA PRO A 140 -4.55 7.58 10.38
C PRO A 140 -5.15 7.16 11.73
N GLY A 141 -4.79 7.88 12.78
CA GLY A 141 -5.32 7.67 14.14
C GLY A 141 -6.82 7.95 14.29
N THR A 142 -7.49 8.40 13.23
CA THR A 142 -8.95 8.57 13.18
C THR A 142 -9.48 7.92 11.90
N PRO A 143 -10.62 7.21 11.95
CA PRO A 143 -11.30 6.69 10.76
C PRO A 143 -11.55 7.74 9.69
N LEU A 144 -11.12 7.43 8.47
CA LEU A 144 -11.50 8.20 7.29
C LEU A 144 -12.95 7.86 6.89
N PRO A 145 -13.66 8.76 6.21
CA PRO A 145 -15.08 8.57 5.87
C PRO A 145 -15.41 7.30 5.08
N TYR A 146 -14.47 6.76 4.30
CA TYR A 146 -14.67 5.51 3.57
C TYR A 146 -14.51 4.26 4.46
N GLU A 147 -13.97 4.37 5.66
CA GLU A 147 -13.71 3.20 6.50
C GLU A 147 -14.94 2.73 7.26
N THR A 148 -15.10 1.41 7.39
CA THR A 148 -16.21 0.80 8.12
C THR A 148 -15.82 0.29 9.51
N ASP A 149 -14.54 -0.02 9.74
CA ASP A 149 -14.04 -0.47 11.04
C ASP A 149 -13.42 0.71 11.81
N PRO A 150 -13.98 1.12 12.96
CA PRO A 150 -13.45 2.23 13.74
C PRO A 150 -12.23 1.84 14.59
N ALA A 151 -11.80 0.57 14.60
CA ALA A 151 -10.66 0.12 15.39
C ALA A 151 -9.39 0.90 15.07
N ARG A 152 -8.63 1.28 16.10
CA ARG A 152 -7.36 2.02 16.01
C ARG A 152 -6.35 1.48 17.02
N PRO A 153 -5.91 0.22 16.88
CA PRO A 153 -4.78 -0.27 17.67
C PRO A 153 -3.52 0.51 17.30
N ASP A 154 -2.48 0.44 18.14
CA ASP A 154 -1.17 0.99 17.78
C ASP A 154 -0.57 0.21 16.60
N ILE A 155 -0.78 -1.11 16.55
CA ILE A 155 -0.30 -2.02 15.50
C ILE A 155 -1.44 -2.86 14.94
N CYS A 156 -1.57 -2.86 13.61
CA CYS A 156 -2.41 -3.79 12.87
C CYS A 156 -1.50 -4.81 12.16
N ILE A 157 -1.66 -6.10 12.46
CA ILE A 157 -0.98 -7.17 11.73
C ILE A 157 -1.94 -7.73 10.70
N GLY A 158 -1.79 -7.31 9.44
CA GLY A 158 -2.47 -7.88 8.30
C GLY A 158 -1.90 -9.26 7.95
N THR A 159 -2.76 -10.21 7.59
CA THR A 159 -2.33 -11.57 7.24
C THR A 159 -2.99 -12.08 5.96
N ASP A 160 -2.24 -12.90 5.23
CA ASP A 160 -2.79 -13.74 4.16
C ASP A 160 -2.97 -15.18 4.68
N GLU A 161 -4.15 -15.77 4.43
CA GLU A 161 -4.53 -17.08 4.98
C GLU A 161 -3.59 -18.21 4.54
N PHE A 162 -3.07 -18.14 3.32
CA PHE A 162 -2.19 -19.17 2.78
C PHE A 162 -0.72 -18.89 3.10
N HIS A 163 -0.28 -17.64 2.94
CA HIS A 163 1.13 -17.26 2.98
C HIS A 163 1.63 -16.84 4.36
N THR A 164 0.74 -16.62 5.35
CA THR A 164 1.13 -16.15 6.68
C THR A 164 0.97 -17.25 7.74
N PRO A 165 2.04 -18.00 8.08
CA PRO A 165 1.98 -19.00 9.14
C PRO A 165 1.56 -18.40 10.48
N ARG A 166 0.68 -19.09 11.22
CA ARG A 166 0.23 -18.67 12.55
C ARG A 166 1.39 -18.36 13.50
N VAL A 167 2.46 -19.15 13.44
CA VAL A 167 3.65 -18.95 14.26
C VAL A 167 4.32 -17.59 14.01
N LEU A 168 4.35 -17.12 12.77
CA LEU A 168 4.93 -15.81 12.42
C LEU A 168 4.04 -14.67 12.93
N ARG A 169 2.74 -14.76 12.66
CA ARG A 169 1.74 -13.81 13.17
C ARG A 169 1.79 -13.71 14.70
N ASP A 170 1.75 -14.84 15.39
CA ASP A 170 1.70 -14.90 16.85
C ASP A 170 3.00 -14.36 17.47
N ALA A 171 4.15 -14.60 16.83
CA ALA A 171 5.42 -14.02 17.25
C ALA A 171 5.44 -12.48 17.10
N ALA A 172 4.93 -11.95 15.98
CA ALA A 172 4.82 -10.51 15.76
C ALA A 172 3.89 -9.86 16.79
N VAL A 173 2.70 -10.45 17.00
CA VAL A 173 1.73 -9.98 18.01
C VAL A 173 2.35 -9.99 19.42
N ALA A 174 3.02 -11.07 19.80
CA ALA A 174 3.65 -11.18 21.10
C ALA A 174 4.75 -10.11 21.29
N ALA A 175 5.60 -9.89 20.28
CA ALA A 175 6.66 -8.90 20.35
C ALA A 175 6.14 -7.49 20.62
N PHE A 176 5.12 -7.05 19.87
CA PHE A 176 4.54 -5.71 20.06
C PHE A 176 3.76 -5.58 21.38
N ARG A 177 3.03 -6.61 21.82
CA ARG A 177 2.34 -6.61 23.12
C ARG A 177 3.32 -6.59 24.29
N THR A 178 4.44 -7.29 24.20
CA THR A 178 5.51 -7.22 25.21
C THR A 178 6.11 -5.81 25.29
N ALA A 179 6.12 -5.06 24.19
CA ALA A 179 6.50 -3.64 24.17
C ALA A 179 5.40 -2.70 24.72
N GLY A 180 4.25 -3.22 25.15
CA GLY A 180 3.16 -2.43 25.75
C GLY A 180 2.21 -1.78 24.73
N LEU A 181 2.26 -2.20 23.47
CA LEU A 181 1.41 -1.66 22.40
C LEU A 181 0.08 -2.41 22.30
N ASP A 182 -0.99 -1.71 21.90
CA ASP A 182 -2.24 -2.33 21.49
C ASP A 182 -2.08 -2.95 20.09
N VAL A 183 -2.49 -4.21 19.94
CA VAL A 183 -2.28 -4.98 18.71
C VAL A 183 -3.53 -5.73 18.33
N ALA A 184 -4.01 -5.46 17.12
CA ALA A 184 -5.05 -6.23 16.46
C ALA A 184 -4.50 -6.97 15.23
N VAL A 185 -5.17 -8.07 14.88
CA VAL A 185 -4.89 -8.85 13.67
C VAL A 185 -6.04 -8.59 12.70
N ASP A 186 -5.70 -8.25 11.46
CA ASP A 186 -6.64 -7.99 10.37
C ASP A 186 -7.72 -6.94 10.71
N ARG A 187 -7.39 -5.95 11.57
CA ARG A 187 -8.27 -4.86 11.97
C ARG A 187 -7.49 -3.58 12.30
N PRO A 188 -7.87 -2.41 11.76
CA PRO A 188 -9.04 -2.16 10.90
C PRO A 188 -8.86 -2.63 9.45
N PHE A 189 -7.63 -2.98 9.05
CA PHE A 189 -7.33 -3.46 7.70
C PHE A 189 -6.91 -4.92 7.74
N ALA A 190 -7.41 -5.69 6.79
CA ALA A 190 -7.10 -7.11 6.63
C ALA A 190 -6.29 -7.34 5.35
N GLY A 191 -5.53 -8.44 5.33
CA GLY A 191 -4.72 -8.82 4.18
C GLY A 191 -3.29 -8.28 4.25
N ALA A 192 -2.49 -8.78 3.32
CA ALA A 192 -1.13 -8.33 3.05
C ALA A 192 -0.82 -8.61 1.58
N LEU A 193 -0.01 -7.77 0.93
CA LEU A 193 0.37 -8.03 -0.45
C LEU A 193 1.09 -9.38 -0.60
N THR A 194 0.64 -10.18 -1.55
CA THR A 194 1.31 -11.41 -1.98
C THR A 194 1.73 -11.27 -3.44
N PRO A 195 3.03 -11.32 -3.77
CA PRO A 195 3.49 -11.23 -5.16
C PRO A 195 2.93 -12.37 -6.01
N ALA A 196 2.33 -12.04 -7.15
CA ALA A 196 1.44 -12.92 -7.91
C ALA A 196 2.13 -14.10 -8.63
N SER A 197 3.46 -14.17 -8.65
CA SER A 197 4.19 -15.06 -9.57
C SER A 197 4.50 -16.46 -9.04
N ARG A 198 4.20 -16.86 -7.79
CA ARG A 198 4.43 -18.24 -7.31
C ARG A 198 3.48 -18.71 -6.21
#